data_AF-A0A9P9YQB5-F1
#
_entry.id   AF-A0A9P9YQB5-F1
#
_cell.length_a   1.000
_cell.length_b   1.000
_cell.length_c   1.000
_cell.angle_alpha   90.00
_cell.angle_beta   90.00
_cell.angle_gamma   90.00
#
_symmetry.space_group_name_H-M   'P 1'
#
loop_
_entity.id
_entity.type
_entity.pdbx_description
1 polymer ?
#
loop_
_entity_poly.entity_id
_entity_poly.type
_entity_poly.pdbx_seq_one_letter_code
_entity_poly.pdbx_strand_id
1 'polypeptide(L)'
;MKFLIVFVALFALALAAPAEEVSILKSESDVGPDSYKYIYETSNGISAAEQGVLHKAGTENEAISVQGSYKFVGDDGVTYEVSYIADENGFQPQGAHLPTSDGQSAQAEGQLKNIGSENEAISVQGSYKFVGDDGVTYEVSYIADENGFQPQGAHLPVAPEA
;
A
#
# COMPACT_ATOMS: atom_id res chain seq x y z
N MET A 1 -31.39 25.34 46.78
CA MET A 1 -31.57 24.25 45.81
C MET A 1 -30.61 24.51 44.66
N LYS A 2 -29.83 23.58 44.13
CA LYS A 2 -29.25 22.31 44.60
C LYS A 2 -28.35 21.94 43.40
N PHE A 3 -27.05 21.81 43.63
CA PHE A 3 -26.06 21.05 42.84
C PHE A 3 -26.60 20.35 41.57
N LEU A 4 -26.49 20.97 40.39
CA LEU A 4 -26.83 20.26 39.14
C LEU A 4 -25.91 20.56 37.94
N ILE A 5 -25.22 21.70 37.90
CA ILE A 5 -24.42 22.07 36.71
C ILE A 5 -23.03 21.41 36.69
N VAL A 6 -22.55 20.88 37.83
CA VAL A 6 -21.22 20.24 37.90
C VAL A 6 -21.25 18.76 37.45
N PHE A 7 -22.42 18.16 37.23
CA PHE A 7 -22.53 16.72 36.96
C PHE A 7 -22.48 16.33 35.46
N VAL A 8 -22.62 17.27 34.53
CA VAL A 8 -22.68 16.96 33.08
C VAL A 8 -21.31 17.05 32.38
N ALA A 9 -20.30 17.65 33.02
CA ALA A 9 -18.96 17.80 32.43
C ALA A 9 -18.00 16.62 32.70
N LEU A 10 -18.46 15.55 33.35
CA LEU A 10 -17.61 14.43 33.81
C LEU A 10 -17.85 13.10 33.08
N PHE A 11 -18.47 13.14 31.90
CA PHE A 11 -18.73 11.95 31.08
C PHE A 11 -18.49 12.20 29.60
N ALA A 12 -17.32 12.75 29.26
CA ALA A 12 -16.73 12.49 27.95
C ALA A 12 -15.92 11.19 28.03
N LEU A 13 -16.63 10.05 28.06
CA LEU A 13 -15.99 8.76 27.79
C LEU A 13 -15.61 8.76 26.30
N ALA A 14 -14.34 9.01 26.03
CA ALA A 14 -13.76 8.63 24.75
C ALA A 14 -13.85 7.10 24.68
N LEU A 15 -14.79 6.57 23.89
CA LEU A 15 -14.79 5.18 23.45
C LEU A 15 -13.55 5.01 22.56
N ALA A 16 -12.42 4.65 23.16
CA ALA A 16 -11.32 4.10 22.40
C ALA A 16 -11.80 2.74 21.86
N ALA A 17 -11.89 2.61 20.53
CA ALA A 17 -12.08 1.31 19.91
C ALA A 17 -10.97 0.37 20.41
N PRO A 18 -11.27 -0.92 20.64
CA PRO A 18 -10.24 -1.87 21.02
C PRO A 18 -9.14 -1.83 19.97
N ALA A 19 -7.91 -1.55 20.39
CA ALA A 19 -6.76 -1.70 19.52
C ALA A 19 -6.70 -3.17 19.11
N GLU A 20 -6.64 -3.45 17.81
CA GLU A 20 -6.44 -4.84 17.36
C GLU A 20 -5.12 -5.35 17.96
N GLU A 21 -5.18 -6.48 18.65
CA GLU A 21 -3.98 -7.13 19.19
C GLU A 21 -3.18 -7.73 18.04
N VAL A 22 -2.20 -6.98 17.54
CA VAL A 22 -1.25 -7.43 16.52
C VAL A 22 -0.12 -8.22 17.19
N SER A 23 0.13 -9.43 16.72
CA SER A 23 1.21 -10.31 17.19
C SER A 23 2.26 -10.52 16.11
N ILE A 24 3.49 -10.82 16.51
CA ILE A 24 4.58 -11.16 15.57
C ILE A 24 4.48 -12.66 15.25
N LEU A 25 4.28 -12.99 13.97
CA LEU A 25 4.25 -14.36 13.46
C LEU A 25 5.65 -14.88 13.13
N LYS A 26 6.51 -14.00 12.61
CA LYS A 26 7.87 -14.33 12.22
C LYS A 26 8.81 -13.18 12.57
N SER A 27 9.99 -13.52 13.09
CA SER A 27 11.07 -12.55 13.33
C SER A 27 12.41 -13.27 13.19
N GLU A 28 13.17 -12.92 12.16
CA GLU A 28 14.55 -13.38 11.94
C GLU A 28 15.47 -12.16 11.88
N SER A 29 16.62 -12.28 12.52
CA SER A 29 17.66 -11.26 12.55
C SER A 29 19.01 -11.97 12.51
N ASP A 30 19.78 -11.69 11.47
CA ASP A 30 21.15 -12.17 11.30
C ASP A 30 22.04 -10.96 11.01
N VAL A 31 23.04 -10.74 11.84
CA VAL A 31 23.92 -9.56 11.76
C VAL A 31 25.36 -10.05 11.79
N GLY A 32 26.03 -9.89 10.65
CA GLY A 32 27.46 -10.11 10.50
C GLY A 32 28.23 -8.78 10.49
N PRO A 33 29.57 -8.85 10.39
CA PRO A 33 30.43 -7.66 10.32
C PRO A 33 30.20 -6.82 9.06
N ASP A 34 29.95 -7.49 7.93
CA ASP A 34 29.85 -6.87 6.60
C ASP A 34 28.46 -7.07 5.97
N SER A 35 27.52 -7.66 6.69
CA SER A 35 26.18 -7.91 6.17
C SER A 35 25.15 -8.03 7.28
N TYR A 36 23.89 -7.79 6.94
CA TYR A 36 22.78 -8.10 7.82
C TYR A 36 21.60 -8.62 7.01
N LYS A 37 20.70 -9.31 7.70
CA LYS A 37 19.43 -9.76 7.17
C LYS A 37 18.37 -9.67 8.28
N TYR A 38 17.24 -9.06 7.94
CA TYR A 38 16.08 -8.97 8.80
C TYR A 38 14.85 -9.48 8.06
N ILE A 39 14.01 -10.23 8.76
CA ILE A 39 12.67 -10.60 8.29
C ILE A 39 11.71 -10.45 9.46
N TYR A 40 10.56 -9.82 9.24
CA TYR A 40 9.46 -9.87 10.20
C TYR A 40 8.12 -10.03 9.51
N GLU A 41 7.18 -10.65 10.22
CA GLU A 41 5.79 -10.85 9.81
C GLU A 41 4.89 -10.67 11.02
N THR A 42 3.75 -10.04 10.82
CA THR A 42 2.77 -9.71 11.86
C THR A 42 1.40 -10.29 11.50
N SER A 43 0.56 -10.52 12.51
CA SER A 43 -0.74 -11.17 12.33
C SER A 43 -1.76 -10.35 11.55
N ASN A 44 -1.54 -9.05 11.37
CA ASN A 44 -2.39 -8.17 10.55
C ASN A 44 -1.88 -8.04 9.10
N GLY A 45 -1.02 -8.95 8.64
CA GLY A 45 -0.60 -9.03 7.23
C GLY A 45 0.58 -8.13 6.85
N ILE A 46 1.16 -7.38 7.79
CA ILE A 46 2.41 -6.64 7.54
C ILE A 46 3.57 -7.63 7.57
N SER A 47 4.40 -7.60 6.51
CA SER A 47 5.69 -8.30 6.52
C SER A 47 6.76 -7.48 5.83
N ALA A 48 8.01 -7.58 6.30
CA ALA A 48 9.14 -7.05 5.57
C ALA A 48 10.32 -8.02 5.60
N ALA A 49 11.15 -7.95 4.56
CA ALA A 49 12.41 -8.64 4.45
C ALA A 49 13.44 -7.66 3.90
N GLU A 50 14.58 -7.54 4.56
CA GLU A 50 15.67 -6.66 4.13
C GLU A 50 17.01 -7.36 4.33
N GLN A 51 17.94 -7.11 3.42
CA GLN A 51 19.34 -7.47 3.60
C GLN A 51 20.25 -6.35 3.12
N GLY A 52 21.30 -6.10 3.89
CA GLY A 52 22.35 -5.15 3.55
C GLY A 52 23.70 -5.85 3.43
N VAL A 53 24.53 -5.36 2.51
CA VAL A 53 25.90 -5.81 2.31
C VAL A 53 26.82 -4.60 2.25
N LEU A 54 27.88 -4.63 3.05
CA LEU A 54 28.96 -3.66 3.01
C LEU A 54 29.93 -4.04 1.88
N HIS A 55 30.13 -3.11 0.96
CA HIS A 55 31.06 -3.23 -0.15
C HIS A 55 32.33 -2.44 0.14
N LYS A 56 33.48 -3.02 -0.27
CA LYS A 56 34.81 -2.38 -0.21
C LYS A 56 35.18 -1.85 1.19
N ALA A 57 34.85 -2.63 2.23
CA ALA A 57 35.15 -2.32 3.62
C ALA A 57 36.63 -1.95 3.85
N GLY A 58 36.89 -0.88 4.58
CA GLY A 58 38.24 -0.39 4.89
C GLY A 58 38.94 0.35 3.75
N THR A 59 38.20 0.81 2.73
CA THR A 59 38.72 1.62 1.63
C THR A 59 38.02 2.98 1.54
N GLU A 60 38.57 3.91 0.76
CA GLU A 60 37.92 5.20 0.48
C GLU A 60 36.59 5.09 -0.28
N ASN A 61 36.29 3.91 -0.86
CA ASN A 61 35.06 3.62 -1.61
C ASN A 61 34.14 2.67 -0.84
N GLU A 62 34.23 2.65 0.49
CA GLU A 62 33.31 1.86 1.33
C GLU A 62 31.87 2.33 1.13
N ALA A 63 30.98 1.41 0.77
CA ALA A 63 29.58 1.71 0.46
C ALA A 63 28.69 0.56 0.89
N ILE A 64 27.45 0.85 1.29
CA ILE A 64 26.45 -0.17 1.61
C ILE A 64 25.46 -0.30 0.46
N SER A 65 25.11 -1.52 0.10
CA SER A 65 23.96 -1.82 -0.75
C SER A 65 22.91 -2.56 0.07
N VAL A 66 21.68 -2.08 0.00
CA VAL A 66 20.53 -2.66 0.70
C VAL A 66 19.50 -3.07 -0.34
N GLN A 67 18.96 -4.27 -0.19
CA GLN A 67 17.79 -4.71 -0.94
C GLN A 67 16.74 -5.25 0.02
N GLY A 68 15.49 -4.90 -0.23
CA GLY A 68 14.41 -5.34 0.63
C GLY A 68 13.05 -5.27 -0.04
N SER A 69 12.07 -5.79 0.67
CA SER A 69 10.67 -5.62 0.36
C SER A 69 9.85 -5.49 1.63
N TYR A 70 8.74 -4.78 1.54
CA TYR A 70 7.72 -4.78 2.56
C TYR A 70 6.34 -4.88 1.91
N LYS A 71 5.41 -5.48 2.64
CA LYS A 71 4.01 -5.54 2.27
C LYS A 71 3.13 -5.21 3.46
N PHE A 72 1.96 -4.66 3.18
CA PHE A 72 0.95 -4.35 4.18
C PHE A 72 -0.43 -4.38 3.54
N VAL A 73 -1.47 -4.56 4.35
CA VAL A 73 -2.86 -4.41 3.93
C VAL A 73 -3.28 -2.97 4.17
N GLY A 74 -3.77 -2.28 3.15
CA GLY A 74 -4.27 -0.92 3.26
C GLY A 74 -5.67 -0.85 3.86
N ASP A 75 -6.12 0.37 4.18
CA ASP A 75 -7.46 0.63 4.73
C ASP A 75 -8.59 0.25 3.75
N ASP A 76 -8.26 0.11 2.47
CA ASP A 76 -9.10 -0.37 1.38
C ASP A 76 -9.20 -1.90 1.29
N GLY A 77 -8.45 -2.63 2.13
CA GLY A 77 -8.34 -4.09 2.09
C GLY A 77 -7.35 -4.61 1.04
N VAL A 78 -6.72 -3.72 0.25
CA VAL A 78 -5.77 -4.08 -0.79
C VAL A 78 -4.40 -4.37 -0.18
N THR A 79 -3.75 -5.44 -0.62
CA THR A 79 -2.36 -5.71 -0.23
C THR A 79 -1.39 -4.91 -1.10
N TYR A 80 -0.65 -4.03 -0.45
CA TYR A 80 0.41 -3.23 -1.06
C TYR A 80 1.75 -3.88 -0.84
N GLU A 81 2.54 -3.99 -1.90
CA GLU A 81 3.91 -4.50 -1.86
C GLU A 81 4.86 -3.50 -2.53
N VAL A 82 6.01 -3.28 -1.88
CA VAL A 82 7.13 -2.51 -2.41
C VAL A 82 8.39 -3.34 -2.29
N SER A 83 9.12 -3.49 -3.39
CA SER A 83 10.51 -3.93 -3.41
C SER A 83 11.43 -2.74 -3.68
N TYR A 84 12.65 -2.76 -3.18
CA TYR A 84 13.59 -1.65 -3.35
C TYR A 84 15.04 -2.10 -3.35
N ILE A 85 15.86 -1.29 -4.01
CA ILE A 85 17.33 -1.30 -3.90
C ILE A 85 17.76 0.08 -3.43
N ALA A 86 18.64 0.14 -2.44
CA ALA A 86 19.29 1.35 -1.98
C ALA A 86 20.80 1.19 -2.13
N ASP A 87 21.42 1.99 -3.00
CA ASP A 87 22.85 1.95 -3.29
C ASP A 87 23.39 3.37 -3.57
N GLU A 88 24.56 3.48 -4.20
CA GLU A 88 25.20 4.76 -4.58
C GLU A 88 24.31 5.65 -5.46
N ASN A 89 23.32 5.07 -6.16
CA ASN A 89 22.35 5.78 -6.99
C ASN A 89 21.08 6.20 -6.21
N GLY A 90 21.05 5.94 -4.90
CA GLY A 90 19.93 6.27 -4.02
C GLY A 90 18.90 5.15 -3.91
N PHE A 91 17.72 5.51 -3.41
CA PHE A 91 16.62 4.58 -3.15
C PHE A 91 15.72 4.41 -4.38
N GLN A 92 15.55 3.16 -4.81
CA GLN A 92 14.90 2.79 -6.07
C GLN A 92 13.74 1.82 -5.79
N PRO A 93 12.56 2.33 -5.39
CA PRO A 93 11.42 1.50 -5.04
C PRO A 93 10.61 1.09 -6.27
N GLN A 94 10.01 -0.09 -6.21
CA GLN A 94 9.19 -0.71 -7.24
C GLN A 94 7.93 -1.27 -6.58
N GLY A 95 6.77 -0.90 -7.09
CA GLY A 95 5.47 -1.35 -6.59
C GLY A 95 4.38 -0.83 -7.50
N ALA A 96 3.32 -1.61 -7.72
CA ALA A 96 2.25 -1.25 -8.66
C ALA A 96 1.61 0.12 -8.33
N HIS A 97 1.49 0.42 -7.04
CA HIS A 97 0.92 1.65 -6.52
C HIS A 97 1.86 2.86 -6.53
N LEU A 98 3.15 2.66 -6.79
CA LEU A 98 4.11 3.74 -6.81
C LEU A 98 4.02 4.50 -8.13
N PRO A 99 4.23 5.83 -8.12
CA PRO A 99 4.45 6.58 -9.34
C PRO A 99 5.67 6.03 -10.06
N THR A 100 5.53 5.71 -11.35
CA THR A 100 6.65 5.52 -12.26
C THR A 100 7.36 6.85 -12.48
N SER A 101 8.53 6.83 -13.13
CA SER A 101 9.28 8.04 -13.51
C SER A 101 8.42 9.07 -14.25
N ASP A 102 7.37 8.62 -14.91
CA ASP A 102 6.46 9.43 -15.71
C ASP A 102 5.24 9.91 -14.89
N GLY A 103 5.27 9.73 -13.57
CA GLY A 103 4.23 10.15 -12.63
C GLY A 103 2.97 9.29 -12.65
N GLN A 104 3.02 8.10 -13.26
CA GLN A 104 1.86 7.22 -13.39
C GLN A 104 1.87 6.13 -12.31
N SER A 105 0.73 5.82 -11.71
CA SER A 105 0.59 4.65 -10.84
C SER A 105 -0.73 3.93 -11.13
N ALA A 106 -0.79 2.62 -10.91
CA ALA A 106 -2.00 1.84 -11.17
C ALA A 106 -2.17 0.70 -10.15
N GLN A 107 -3.40 0.53 -9.67
CA GLN A 107 -3.78 -0.51 -8.72
C GLN A 107 -5.03 -1.21 -9.26
N ALA A 108 -5.08 -2.54 -9.19
CA ALA A 108 -6.23 -3.31 -9.65
C ALA A 108 -6.40 -4.60 -8.85
N GLU A 109 -7.63 -4.96 -8.57
CA GLU A 109 -8.06 -6.18 -7.91
C GLU A 109 -9.03 -6.95 -8.78
N GLY A 110 -8.82 -8.26 -8.93
CA GLY A 110 -9.71 -9.16 -9.68
C GLY A 110 -10.47 -10.09 -8.74
N GLN A 111 -11.78 -10.23 -8.95
CA GLN A 111 -12.65 -11.18 -8.26
C GLN A 111 -13.41 -12.05 -9.27
N LEU A 112 -13.46 -13.36 -9.02
CA LEU A 112 -14.34 -14.28 -9.75
C LEU A 112 -15.77 -14.17 -9.19
N LYS A 113 -16.73 -13.86 -10.05
CA LYS A 113 -18.16 -13.83 -9.79
C LYS A 113 -18.83 -15.11 -10.30
N ASN A 114 -19.90 -15.52 -9.61
CA ASN A 114 -20.81 -16.60 -10.00
C ASN A 114 -20.18 -18.00 -10.20
N ILE A 115 -19.16 -18.31 -9.38
CA ILE A 115 -18.44 -19.61 -9.40
C ILE A 115 -19.43 -20.77 -9.25
N GLY A 116 -19.43 -21.70 -10.22
CA GLY A 116 -20.31 -22.88 -10.25
C GLY A 116 -21.67 -22.66 -10.92
N SER A 117 -21.86 -21.56 -11.65
CA SER A 117 -23.07 -21.30 -12.46
C SER A 117 -22.75 -21.20 -13.96
N GLU A 118 -23.78 -21.07 -14.79
CA GLU A 118 -23.64 -20.89 -16.25
C GLU A 118 -23.04 -19.52 -16.63
N ASN A 119 -22.98 -18.56 -15.68
CA ASN A 119 -22.57 -17.16 -15.89
C ASN A 119 -21.31 -16.81 -15.06
N GLU A 120 -20.32 -17.71 -15.02
CA GLU A 120 -19.02 -17.41 -14.39
C GLU A 120 -18.36 -16.20 -15.06
N ALA A 121 -17.99 -15.19 -14.27
CA ALA A 121 -17.42 -13.96 -14.79
C ALA A 121 -16.29 -13.45 -13.92
N ILE A 122 -15.36 -12.70 -14.51
CA ILE A 122 -14.31 -11.99 -13.76
C ILE A 122 -14.75 -10.52 -13.67
N SER A 123 -14.71 -9.97 -12.46
CA SER A 123 -14.84 -8.54 -12.23
C SER A 123 -13.53 -8.01 -11.71
N VAL A 124 -12.93 -7.06 -12.42
CA VAL A 124 -11.71 -6.36 -12.02
C VAL A 124 -12.07 -4.92 -11.66
N GLN A 125 -11.71 -4.48 -10.47
CA GLN A 125 -11.85 -3.08 -10.05
C GLN A 125 -10.46 -2.50 -9.84
N GLY A 126 -10.25 -1.25 -10.24
CA GLY A 126 -8.94 -0.63 -10.10
C GLY A 126 -8.98 0.87 -10.19
N SER A 127 -7.84 1.49 -9.97
CA SER A 127 -7.61 2.90 -10.21
C SER A 127 -6.24 3.10 -10.87
N TYR A 128 -6.12 4.15 -11.66
CA TYR A 128 -4.82 4.63 -12.10
C TYR A 128 -4.74 6.14 -11.97
N LYS A 129 -3.54 6.63 -11.71
CA LYS A 129 -3.21 8.05 -11.64
C LYS A 129 -2.17 8.37 -12.70
N PHE A 130 -2.27 9.56 -13.29
CA PHE A 130 -1.29 10.07 -14.24
C PHE A 130 -1.19 11.59 -14.14
N VAL A 131 -0.05 12.15 -14.52
CA VAL A 131 0.14 13.60 -14.61
C VAL A 131 -0.18 14.02 -16.04
N GLY A 132 -1.14 14.93 -16.21
CA GLY A 132 -1.49 15.48 -17.53
C GLY A 132 -0.48 16.52 -18.01
N ASP A 133 -0.60 16.92 -19.28
CA ASP A 133 0.27 17.94 -19.91
C ASP A 133 0.20 19.32 -19.23
N ASP A 134 -0.85 19.55 -18.44
CA ASP A 134 -1.07 20.73 -17.60
C ASP A 134 -0.41 20.63 -16.22
N GLY A 135 0.27 19.53 -15.91
CA GLY A 135 0.89 19.25 -14.62
C GLY A 135 -0.10 18.83 -13.53
N VAL A 136 -1.38 18.63 -13.85
CA VAL A 136 -2.40 18.19 -12.90
C VAL A 136 -2.41 16.67 -12.82
N THR A 137 -2.47 16.12 -11.61
CA THR A 137 -2.66 14.68 -11.41
C THR A 137 -4.13 14.32 -11.61
N TYR A 138 -4.39 13.45 -12.57
CA TYR A 138 -5.70 12.88 -12.86
C TYR A 138 -5.80 11.48 -12.30
N GLU A 139 -6.96 11.15 -11.75
CA GLU A 139 -7.27 9.83 -11.22
C GLU A 139 -8.51 9.27 -11.93
N VAL A 140 -8.41 8.01 -12.35
CA VAL A 140 -9.49 7.24 -12.96
C VAL A 140 -9.68 5.96 -12.16
N SER A 141 -10.86 5.79 -11.59
CA SER A 141 -11.32 4.51 -11.06
C SER A 141 -12.07 3.75 -12.15
N TYR A 142 -12.00 2.44 -12.18
CA TYR A 142 -12.72 1.63 -13.16
C TYR A 142 -13.23 0.31 -12.59
N ILE A 143 -14.31 -0.18 -13.17
CA ILE A 143 -14.80 -1.55 -13.01
C ILE A 143 -14.83 -2.18 -14.40
N ALA A 144 -14.21 -3.34 -14.55
CA ALA A 144 -14.27 -4.18 -15.74
C ALA A 144 -15.02 -5.47 -15.38
N ASP A 145 -16.20 -5.69 -15.96
CA ASP A 145 -16.98 -6.91 -15.78
C ASP A 145 -17.71 -7.32 -17.07
N GLU A 146 -18.73 -8.17 -16.98
CA GLU A 146 -19.54 -8.63 -18.13
C GLU A 146 -20.19 -7.48 -18.91
N ASN A 147 -20.39 -6.32 -18.27
CA ASN A 147 -20.96 -5.12 -18.89
C ASN A 147 -19.89 -4.22 -19.54
N GLY A 148 -18.63 -4.68 -19.60
CA GLY A 148 -17.50 -3.97 -20.18
C GLY A 148 -16.72 -3.12 -19.18
N PHE A 149 -15.91 -2.19 -19.70
CA PHE A 149 -15.05 -1.30 -18.93
C PHE A 149 -15.77 0.00 -18.61
N GLN A 150 -15.92 0.31 -17.32
CA GLN A 150 -16.68 1.45 -16.80
C GLN A 150 -15.76 2.40 -16.03
N PRO A 151 -15.10 3.37 -16.70
CA PRO A 151 -14.21 4.31 -16.05
C PRO A 151 -14.97 5.51 -15.45
N GLN A 152 -14.48 6.01 -14.32
CA GLN A 152 -15.02 7.12 -13.56
C GLN A 152 -13.86 8.03 -13.13
N GLY A 153 -14.00 9.34 -13.37
CA GLY A 153 -12.99 10.33 -13.02
C GLY A 153 -13.53 11.73 -13.28
N ALA A 154 -13.13 12.71 -12.45
CA ALA A 154 -13.67 14.08 -12.52
C ALA A 154 -13.40 14.79 -13.86
N HIS A 155 -12.42 14.30 -14.63
CA HIS A 155 -12.00 14.82 -15.93
C HIS A 155 -12.61 14.05 -17.10
N LEU A 156 -13.36 12.98 -16.84
CA LEU A 156 -14.03 12.23 -17.88
C LEU A 156 -15.33 12.94 -18.30
N PRO A 157 -15.66 12.96 -19.61
CA PRO A 157 -16.94 13.47 -20.06
C PRO A 157 -18.08 12.66 -19.43
N VAL A 158 -19.01 13.34 -18.77
CA VAL A 158 -20.28 12.74 -18.37
C VAL A 158 -21.19 12.66 -19.59
N ALA A 159 -21.87 11.52 -19.76
CA ALA A 159 -22.89 11.39 -20.80
C ALA A 159 -23.98 12.46 -20.58
N PRO A 160 -24.48 13.11 -21.64
CA PRO A 160 -25.57 14.06 -21.49
C PRO A 160 -26.80 13.37 -20.90
N GLU A 161 -27.46 14.03 -19.94
CA GLU A 161 -28.73 13.55 -19.40
C GLU A 161 -29.76 13.42 -20.53
N ALA A 162 -30.46 12.28 -20.56
CA ALA A 162 -31.42 11.93 -21.61
C ALA A 162 -32.78 12.62 -21.43
#